data_AF-A0A803PA12-F1
#
_entry.id   AF-A0A803PA12-F1
#
_cell.length_a   1.000
_cell.length_b   1.000
_cell.length_c   1.000
_cell.angle_alpha   90.00
_cell.angle_beta   90.00
_cell.angle_gamma   90.00
#
_symmetry.space_group_name_H-M   'P 1'
#
loop_
_entity.id
_entity.type
_entity.pdbx_description
1 polymer ?
#
loop_
_entity_poly.entity_id
_entity_poly.type
_entity_poly.pdbx_seq_one_letter_code
_entity_poly.pdbx_strand_id
1 'polypeptide(L)'
;MMRNESSTLVVGGIDGILRVLNHNTGEVVSRTVLAGSISSSRDKNGVVARTRGARLAEDIHIDSVLKIIRPPITCLAVGMKRIVTTHNSKFIRLWKFS
;
A
#
# COMPACT_ATOMS: atom_id res chain seq x y z
N MET A 1 -3.77 -6.50 -31.76
CA MET A 1 -4.12 -5.19 -31.18
C MET A 1 -4.12 -5.35 -29.66
N MET A 2 -3.07 -4.91 -28.97
CA MET A 2 -3.05 -4.93 -27.50
C MET A 2 -4.09 -3.92 -27.03
N ARG A 3 -5.20 -4.40 -26.48
CA ARG A 3 -6.18 -3.55 -25.80
C ARG A 3 -5.41 -2.73 -24.77
N ASN A 4 -5.70 -1.42 -24.69
CA ASN A 4 -5.25 -0.49 -23.67
C ASN A 4 -5.15 -1.15 -22.29
N GLU A 5 -4.01 -1.77 -21.97
CA GLU A 5 -3.64 -2.07 -20.60
C GLU A 5 -3.42 -0.69 -19.99
N SER A 6 -4.39 -0.19 -19.23
CA SER A 6 -4.25 1.08 -18.52
C SER A 6 -3.01 0.98 -17.65
N SER A 7 -1.91 1.61 -18.10
CA SER A 7 -0.69 1.64 -17.33
C SER A 7 -1.03 2.27 -15.98
N THR A 8 -0.74 1.54 -14.92
CA THR A 8 -1.10 1.93 -13.57
C THR A 8 0.16 2.40 -12.87
N LEU A 9 0.12 3.59 -12.30
CA LEU A 9 1.22 4.11 -11.49
C LEU A 9 0.92 3.87 -10.02
N VAL A 10 1.91 3.43 -9.27
CA VAL A 10 1.81 3.29 -7.82
C VAL A 10 2.77 4.28 -7.17
N VAL A 11 2.27 5.06 -6.22
CA VAL A 11 3.09 6.00 -5.46
C VAL A 11 2.85 5.84 -3.96
N GLY A 12 3.86 6.19 -3.17
CA GLY A 12 3.82 6.23 -1.73
C GLY A 12 4.95 7.10 -1.21
N GLY A 13 4.80 7.67 -0.02
CA GLY A 13 5.82 8.55 0.54
C GLY A 13 5.64 8.82 2.02
N ILE A 14 6.01 10.03 2.45
CA ILE A 14 6.11 10.42 3.86
C ILE A 14 4.79 10.31 4.64
N ASP A 15 3.65 10.46 3.96
CA ASP A 15 2.32 10.36 4.58
C ASP A 15 1.88 8.92 4.88
N GLY A 16 2.62 7.93 4.38
CA GLY A 16 2.39 6.51 4.58
C GLY A 16 1.21 5.93 3.81
N ILE A 17 0.65 6.67 2.83
CA ILE A 17 -0.50 6.23 2.04
C ILE A 17 -0.02 5.67 0.70
N LEU A 18 -0.45 4.45 0.39
CA LEU A 18 -0.25 3.83 -0.90
C LEU A 18 -1.33 4.29 -1.87
N ARG A 19 -0.94 4.87 -3.01
CA ARG A 19 -1.88 5.36 -4.02
C ARG A 19 -1.68 4.62 -5.34
N VAL A 20 -2.79 4.33 -5.98
CA VAL A 20 -2.84 3.78 -7.35
C VAL A 20 -3.42 4.86 -8.23
N LEU A 21 -2.70 5.23 -9.29
CA LEU A 21 -3.05 6.30 -10.21
C LEU A 21 -3.21 5.73 -11.62
N ASN A 22 -4.08 6.36 -12.39
CA ASN A 22 -4.07 6.22 -13.82
C ASN A 22 -2.82 6.93 -14.37
N HIS A 23 -1.93 6.19 -15.03
CA HIS A 23 -0.69 6.75 -15.58
C HIS A 23 -0.94 7.88 -16.58
N ASN A 24 -2.03 7.81 -17.35
CA ASN A 24 -2.29 8.74 -18.44
C ASN A 24 -2.92 10.05 -17.94
N THR A 25 -3.79 9.98 -16.92
CA THR A 25 -4.52 11.15 -16.41
C THR A 25 -3.92 11.72 -15.13
N GLY A 26 -3.10 10.94 -14.41
CA GLY A 26 -2.62 11.29 -13.07
C GLY A 26 -3.70 11.21 -11.99
N GLU A 27 -4.93 10.82 -12.34
CA GLU A 27 -6.02 10.70 -11.38
C GLU A 27 -5.78 9.56 -10.41
N VAL A 28 -6.14 9.78 -9.14
CA VAL A 28 -6.01 8.79 -8.08
C VAL A 28 -7.19 7.83 -8.15
N VAL A 29 -6.91 6.57 -8.50
CA VAL A 29 -7.88 5.48 -8.57
C VAL A 29 -8.14 4.86 -7.20
N SER A 30 -7.12 4.80 -6.34
CA SER A 30 -7.32 4.35 -4.96
C SER A 30 -6.26 4.87 -4.02
N ARG A 31 -6.63 4.97 -2.73
CA ARG A 31 -5.77 5.33 -1.62
C ARG A 31 -5.92 4.24 -0.57
N THR A 32 -4.82 3.64 -0.12
CA THR A 32 -4.85 2.48 0.79
C THR A 32 -3.88 2.67 1.94
N VAL A 33 -4.31 2.28 3.14
CA VAL A 33 -3.48 2.20 4.35
C VAL A 33 -3.53 0.80 4.94
N LEU A 34 -2.63 0.52 5.87
CA LEU A 34 -2.62 -0.74 6.58
C LEU A 34 -3.69 -0.70 7.69
N ALA A 35 -4.81 -1.40 7.57
CA ALA A 35 -5.84 -1.33 8.60
C ALA A 35 -6.52 -2.67 8.83
N GLY A 36 -6.50 -3.10 10.09
CA GLY A 36 -7.17 -4.32 10.52
C GLY A 36 -6.42 -4.99 11.66
N SER A 37 -7.04 -6.03 12.21
CA SER A 37 -6.37 -6.90 13.17
C SER A 37 -5.16 -7.58 12.50
N ILE A 38 -4.03 -7.59 13.20
CA ILE A 38 -2.82 -8.25 12.75
C ILE A 38 -2.91 -9.70 13.23
N SER A 39 -2.99 -10.67 12.31
CA SER A 39 -2.74 -12.06 12.65
C SER A 39 -1.26 -12.36 12.40
N SER A 40 -0.52 -12.66 13.45
CA SER A 40 0.90 -13.01 13.37
C SER A 40 1.10 -14.49 13.63
N SER A 41 1.84 -15.15 12.74
CA SER A 41 2.40 -16.48 12.97
C SER A 41 3.92 -16.36 13.08
N ARG A 42 4.50 -17.01 14.09
CA ARG A 42 5.96 -17.13 14.23
C ARG A 42 6.37 -18.53 13.79
N ASP A 43 7.34 -18.62 12.89
CA ASP A 43 8.00 -19.88 12.55
C ASP A 43 9.51 -19.78 12.86
N LYS A 44 10.29 -20.80 12.48
CA LYS A 44 11.75 -20.81 12.68
C LYS A 44 12.48 -19.77 11.81
N ASN A 45 11.82 -19.25 10.77
CA ASN A 45 12.40 -18.39 9.74
C ASN A 45 12.02 -16.91 9.94
N GLY A 46 11.08 -16.61 10.85
CA GLY A 46 10.75 -15.24 11.24
C GLY A 46 9.31 -15.06 11.71
N VAL A 47 8.85 -13.82 11.64
CA VAL A 47 7.46 -13.45 11.95
C VAL A 47 6.77 -13.02 10.67
N VAL A 48 5.73 -13.75 10.28
CA VAL A 48 4.83 -13.34 9.19
C VAL A 48 3.56 -12.81 9.82
N ALA A 49 3.29 -11.53 9.57
CA ALA A 49 2.06 -10.86 9.94
C ALA A 49 1.17 -10.69 8.71
N ARG A 50 -0.08 -11.11 8.79
CA ARG A 50 -1.10 -10.86 7.78
C ARG A 50 -2.09 -9.85 8.33
N THR A 51 -2.42 -8.86 7.52
CA THR A 51 -3.46 -7.90 7.83
C THR A 51 -4.14 -7.48 6.53
N ARG A 52 -5.35 -6.96 6.63
CA ARG A 52 -6.05 -6.40 5.47
C ARG A 52 -5.59 -4.95 5.27
N GLY A 53 -5.56 -4.50 4.02
CA GLY A 53 -5.51 -3.06 3.74
C GLY A 53 -6.91 -2.48 3.84
N ALA A 54 -7.03 -1.21 4.21
CA ALA A 54 -8.27 -0.46 4.01
C ALA A 54 -8.10 0.56 2.91
N ARG A 55 -9.10 0.62 2.02
CA ARG A 55 -9.25 1.74 1.09
C ARG A 55 -9.79 2.94 1.87
N LEU A 56 -9.18 4.08 1.63
CA LEU A 56 -9.63 5.37 2.12
C LEU A 56 -10.67 5.94 1.15
N ALA A 57 -11.66 6.67 1.68
CA ALA A 57 -12.59 7.44 0.86
C ALA A 57 -11.86 8.57 0.12
N GLU A 58 -12.41 9.01 -1.02
CA GLU A 58 -11.78 10.03 -1.86
C GLU A 58 -11.75 11.42 -1.20
N ASP A 59 -12.73 11.69 -0.34
CA ASP A 59 -12.95 12.94 0.38
C ASP A 59 -12.26 12.98 1.76
N ILE A 60 -11.65 11.88 2.21
CA ILE A 60 -11.03 11.85 3.53
C ILE A 60 -9.81 12.78 3.60
N HIS A 61 -9.77 13.60 4.64
CA HIS A 61 -8.60 14.42 4.94
C HIS A 61 -7.48 13.54 5.51
N ILE A 62 -6.29 13.57 4.92
CA ILE A 62 -5.18 12.69 5.31
C ILE A 62 -4.80 12.87 6.79
N ASP A 63 -4.92 14.08 7.32
CA ASP A 63 -4.59 14.36 8.72
C ASP A 63 -5.55 13.74 9.72
N SER A 64 -6.77 13.35 9.30
CA SER A 64 -7.69 12.61 10.17
C SER A 64 -7.33 11.12 10.28
N VAL A 65 -6.50 10.60 9.38
CA VAL A 65 -6.04 9.21 9.40
C VAL A 65 -4.95 9.03 10.45
N LEU A 66 -5.12 8.08 11.37
CA LEU A 66 -4.17 7.83 12.47
C LEU A 66 -2.76 7.49 11.95
N LYS A 67 -1.74 8.21 12.40
CA LYS A 67 -0.33 8.01 11.95
C LYS A 67 0.18 6.58 12.16
N ILE A 68 -0.29 5.88 13.19
CA ILE A 68 0.13 4.50 13.50
C ILE A 68 -0.19 3.50 12.39
N ILE A 69 -1.30 3.71 11.66
CA ILE A 69 -1.73 2.84 10.55
C ILE A 69 -1.15 3.25 9.19
N ARG A 70 -0.44 4.39 9.13
CA ARG A 70 0.20 4.94 7.93
C ARG A 70 1.63 5.43 8.21
N PRO A 71 2.55 4.54 8.65
CA PRO A 71 3.94 4.97 8.79
C PRO A 71 4.54 5.32 7.41
N PRO A 72 5.49 6.27 7.34
CA PRO A 72 6.11 6.72 6.10
C PRO A 72 6.60 5.56 5.23
N ILE A 73 6.30 5.59 3.93
CA ILE A 73 6.85 4.67 2.94
C ILE A 73 8.20 5.24 2.51
N THR A 74 9.28 4.49 2.76
CA THR A 74 10.66 4.91 2.46
C THR A 74 11.17 4.34 1.15
N CYS A 75 10.72 3.13 0.80
CA CYS A 75 10.96 2.54 -0.51
C CYS A 75 9.70 1.82 -0.99
N LEU A 76 9.53 1.79 -2.30
CA LEU A 76 8.41 1.13 -2.95
C LEU A 76 8.93 0.41 -4.20
N ALA A 77 8.51 -0.84 -4.37
CA ALA A 77 8.75 -1.61 -5.57
C ALA A 77 7.43 -2.23 -6.06
N VAL A 78 7.21 -2.18 -7.37
CA VAL A 78 6.01 -2.71 -8.01
C VAL A 78 6.40 -3.91 -8.85
N GLY A 79 5.66 -5.00 -8.68
CA GLY A 79 5.69 -6.15 -9.56
C GLY A 79 4.27 -6.56 -9.94
N MET A 80 4.16 -7.56 -10.80
CA MET A 80 2.94 -7.96 -11.51
C MET A 80 1.60 -7.75 -10.76
N LYS A 81 1.40 -8.43 -9.62
CA LYS A 81 0.18 -8.28 -8.78
C LYS A 81 0.53 -7.96 -7.32
N ARG A 82 1.68 -7.34 -7.13
CA ARG A 82 2.32 -7.20 -5.82
C ARG A 82 3.01 -5.86 -5.72
N ILE A 83 2.81 -5.21 -4.59
CA ILE A 83 3.57 -4.01 -4.23
C ILE A 83 4.33 -4.33 -2.96
N VAL A 84 5.61 -3.99 -2.92
CA VAL A 84 6.44 -4.11 -1.73
C VAL A 84 6.73 -2.71 -1.22
N THR A 85 6.48 -2.47 0.06
CA THR A 85 6.85 -1.22 0.72
C THR A 85 7.76 -1.49 1.92
N THR A 86 8.75 -0.63 2.09
CA THR A 86 9.52 -0.54 3.32
C THR A 86 9.16 0.74 4.05
N HIS A 87 9.37 0.71 5.35
CA HIS A 87 9.10 1.79 6.27
C HIS A 87 10.24 1.83 7.30
N ASN A 88 10.25 2.84 8.17
CA ASN A 88 11.18 2.91 9.31
C ASN A 88 10.80 1.89 10.42
N SER A 89 10.70 0.62 10.06
CA SER A 89 10.33 -0.50 10.94
C SER A 89 11.08 -1.77 10.53
N LYS A 90 11.05 -2.80 11.37
CA LYS A 90 11.72 -4.08 11.10
C LYS A 90 11.00 -4.96 10.07
N PHE A 91 9.89 -4.51 9.49
CA PHE A 91 9.04 -5.29 8.59
C PHE A 91 9.06 -4.75 7.17
N ILE A 92 9.17 -5.66 6.21
CA ILE A 92 8.83 -5.42 4.81
C ILE A 92 7.36 -5.75 4.63
N ARG A 93 6.61 -4.89 3.94
CA ARG A 93 5.18 -5.10 3.70
C ARG A 93 4.94 -5.48 2.26
N LEU A 94 4.16 -6.55 2.08
CA LEU A 94 3.73 -7.05 0.78
C LEU A 94 2.22 -6.83 0.62
N TRP A 95 1.84 -6.01 -0.34
CA TRP A 95 0.47 -5.76 -0.74
C TRP A 95 0.13 -6.68 -1.91
N LYS A 96 -0.90 -7.51 -1.74
CA LYS A 96 -1.42 -8.39 -2.80
C LYS A 96 -2.77 -7.88 -3.24
N PHE A 97 -2.91 -7.61 -4.53
CA PHE A 97 -4.17 -7.21 -5.15
C PHE A 97 -4.76 -8.42 -5.86
N SER A 98 -6.02 -8.73 -5.55
CA SER A 98 -6.79 -9.80 -6.18
C SER A 98 -7.61 -9.25 -7.32
#